data_AF-A0A844EHP7-F1
#
_entry.id   AF-A0A844EHP7-F1
#
_cell.length_a   1.000
_cell.length_b   1.000
_cell.length_c   1.000
_cell.angle_alpha   90.00
_cell.angle_beta   90.00
_cell.angle_gamma   90.00
#
_symmetry.space_group_name_H-M   'P 1'
#
loop_
_entity.id
_entity.type
_entity.pdbx_description
1 polymer ?
#
loop_
_entity_poly.entity_id
_entity_poly.type
_entity_poly.pdbx_seq_one_letter_code
_entity_poly.pdbx_strand_id
1 'polypeptide(L)'
;MLKRHRKLWGFLGGTLLVVLIGLGFFKATFSPDTTPTPIVKVKQAIAPNKVFETYRYPYDLTIRNSKAKLYSAPAGTKGAKLLGTVQENHLNDKIVGTVRKDLNGQKAAGYIAFSQNHRQYWISAQNVSFRNLNQLRGRNPKVEAALSAGLKLVGHSQYSYGGGRTLSDIRHHKFDCSSFVRYCYSKAGITLGNLDSVTTYTLVTMGKPVKFQNMKRGDLFFFTNSRGQVNSHVAI
;
A
#
# COMPACT_ATOMS: atom_id res chain seq x y z
N MET A 1 20.59 14.39 -65.20
CA MET A 1 20.62 13.02 -64.63
C MET A 1 21.64 13.02 -63.49
N LEU A 2 21.34 12.31 -62.39
CA LEU A 2 22.16 12.09 -61.17
C LEU A 2 22.17 13.14 -60.02
N LYS A 3 21.26 12.87 -59.08
CA LYS A 3 21.32 12.88 -57.60
C LYS A 3 22.34 13.77 -56.85
N ARG A 4 21.76 14.74 -56.11
CA ARG A 4 22.30 15.47 -54.95
C ARG A 4 22.66 14.53 -53.78
N HIS A 5 23.82 14.76 -53.16
CA HIS A 5 24.12 14.34 -51.78
C HIS A 5 24.47 15.58 -50.93
N ARG A 6 23.70 15.83 -49.86
CA ARG A 6 23.97 16.85 -48.83
C ARG A 6 24.28 16.17 -47.50
N LYS A 7 25.52 16.36 -47.05
CA LYS A 7 26.06 16.54 -45.68
C LYS A 7 25.33 15.81 -44.52
N LEU A 8 26.01 14.83 -43.92
CA LEU A 8 25.74 14.35 -42.56
C LEU A 8 26.91 14.76 -41.63
N TRP A 9 26.52 15.16 -40.42
CA TRP A 9 27.35 15.77 -39.37
C TRP A 9 28.23 14.76 -38.62
N GLY A 10 29.34 15.26 -38.08
CA GLY A 10 30.32 14.50 -37.31
C GLY A 10 29.88 14.17 -35.87
N PHE A 11 30.41 13.06 -35.38
CA PHE A 11 30.46 12.70 -33.97
C PHE A 11 31.71 11.83 -33.73
N LEU A 12 32.24 11.92 -32.49
CA LEU A 12 33.37 11.19 -31.89
C LEU A 12 34.75 11.89 -31.95
N GLY A 13 34.91 12.85 -31.05
CA GLY A 13 36.20 13.20 -30.47
C GLY A 13 36.35 12.52 -29.09
N GLY A 14 37.57 12.06 -28.79
CA GLY A 14 38.04 11.95 -27.40
C GLY A 14 38.55 10.58 -26.93
N THR A 15 39.65 10.07 -27.49
CA THR A 15 40.53 9.10 -26.82
C THR A 15 41.87 9.77 -26.50
N LEU A 16 42.08 10.12 -25.24
CA LEU A 16 43.32 10.61 -24.59
C LEU A 16 43.14 10.21 -23.11
N LEU A 17 44.11 9.78 -22.30
CA LEU A 17 45.57 9.70 -22.36
C LEU A 17 45.98 8.81 -21.17
N VAL A 18 46.92 7.89 -21.36
CA VAL A 18 47.60 7.14 -20.29
C VAL A 18 48.77 7.99 -19.77
N VAL A 19 49.06 8.02 -18.45
CA VAL A 19 50.42 8.01 -17.84
C VAL A 19 50.44 8.27 -16.30
N LEU A 20 50.96 7.27 -15.58
CA LEU A 20 51.84 7.23 -14.39
C LEU A 20 51.44 7.79 -12.99
N ILE A 21 51.27 6.85 -12.05
CA ILE A 21 51.90 6.79 -10.70
C ILE A 21 52.01 5.27 -10.41
N GLY A 22 53.11 4.60 -10.06
CA GLY A 22 54.27 4.90 -9.24
C GLY A 22 54.48 3.65 -8.36
N LEU A 23 55.69 3.10 -8.36
CA LEU A 23 56.10 1.78 -7.84
C LEU A 23 55.72 1.48 -6.38
N GLY A 24 55.24 0.26 -6.14
CA GLY A 24 55.06 -0.33 -4.80
C GLY A 24 54.91 -1.85 -4.87
N PHE A 25 55.94 -2.57 -5.29
CA PHE A 25 56.00 -4.02 -5.17
C PHE A 25 56.30 -4.40 -3.71
N PHE A 26 55.29 -4.84 -2.96
CA PHE A 26 55.49 -5.75 -1.83
C PHE A 26 54.76 -7.06 -2.16
N LYS A 27 55.54 -8.14 -2.28
CA LYS A 27 55.06 -9.52 -2.48
C LYS A 27 54.09 -9.88 -1.35
N ALA A 28 52.80 -9.96 -1.65
CA ALA A 28 51.85 -10.70 -0.82
C ALA A 28 51.80 -12.15 -1.33
N THR A 29 52.48 -13.05 -0.63
CA THR A 29 52.26 -14.49 -0.72
C THR A 29 50.80 -14.77 -0.34
N PHE A 30 49.97 -15.06 -1.32
CA PHE A 30 48.62 -15.58 -1.08
C PHE A 30 48.72 -17.05 -0.66
N SER A 31 48.64 -17.31 0.65
CA SER A 31 48.29 -18.65 1.15
C SER A 31 46.78 -18.84 1.03
N PRO A 32 46.28 -19.90 0.38
CA PRO A 32 44.84 -20.12 0.16
C PRO A 32 44.07 -20.59 1.41
N ASP A 33 44.74 -20.82 2.55
CA ASP A 33 44.12 -21.38 3.76
C ASP A 33 44.01 -20.37 4.91
N THR A 34 43.43 -19.20 4.65
CA THR A 34 42.87 -18.38 5.73
C THR A 34 41.37 -18.29 5.57
N THR A 35 40.64 -19.11 6.33
CA THR A 35 39.20 -18.98 6.46
C THR A 35 38.92 -17.59 7.05
N PRO A 36 38.18 -16.70 6.37
CA PRO A 36 37.88 -15.39 6.92
C PRO A 36 37.08 -15.58 8.22
N THR A 37 37.53 -14.94 9.29
CA THR A 37 36.76 -14.83 10.53
C THR A 37 35.37 -14.30 10.20
N PRO A 38 34.27 -14.97 10.61
CA PRO A 38 32.94 -14.49 10.34
C PRO A 38 32.80 -13.11 10.97
N ILE A 39 32.44 -12.12 10.15
CA ILE A 39 32.23 -10.74 10.58
C ILE A 39 31.12 -10.77 11.63
N VAL A 40 31.54 -10.74 12.89
CA VAL A 40 30.67 -10.51 14.04
C VAL A 40 29.96 -9.18 13.81
N LYS A 41 28.63 -9.25 13.66
CA LYS A 41 27.69 -8.13 13.73
C LYS A 41 28.18 -6.86 13.01
N VAL A 42 27.98 -6.82 11.69
CA VAL A 42 27.61 -5.55 11.08
C VAL A 42 26.26 -5.17 11.70
N LYS A 43 26.28 -4.37 12.79
CA LYS A 43 25.19 -3.44 13.06
C LYS A 43 25.13 -2.58 11.80
N GLN A 44 24.33 -2.99 10.83
CA GLN A 44 23.85 -2.04 9.84
C GLN A 44 23.24 -0.93 10.67
N ALA A 45 23.92 0.23 10.71
CA ALA A 45 23.28 1.47 11.02
C ALA A 45 22.31 1.69 9.86
N ILE A 46 21.17 0.98 9.90
CA ILE A 46 20.05 1.18 8.99
C ILE A 46 19.74 2.65 9.15
N ALA A 47 19.97 3.44 8.09
CA ALA A 47 19.68 4.86 8.08
C ALA A 47 18.28 5.05 8.69
N PRO A 48 18.13 5.89 9.72
CA PRO A 48 16.94 5.82 10.55
C PRO A 48 15.72 6.09 9.66
N ASN A 49 14.75 5.18 9.72
CA ASN A 49 13.48 5.36 9.03
C ASN A 49 12.94 6.74 9.37
N LYS A 50 12.50 7.48 8.35
CA LYS A 50 11.90 8.80 8.52
C LYS A 50 10.39 8.65 8.54
N VAL A 51 9.75 9.33 9.49
CA VAL A 51 8.30 9.48 9.48
C VAL A 51 7.95 10.39 8.31
N PHE A 52 7.19 9.86 7.37
CA PHE A 52 6.74 10.58 6.18
C PHE A 52 5.38 11.24 6.43
N GLU A 53 4.45 10.51 7.03
CA GLU A 53 3.10 10.98 7.31
C GLU A 53 2.66 10.54 8.71
N THR A 54 1.89 11.38 9.39
CA THR A 54 1.28 11.07 10.69
C THR A 54 -0.19 11.47 10.65
N TYR A 55 -1.09 10.57 11.04
CA TYR A 55 -2.51 10.86 11.09
C TYR A 55 -3.21 10.11 12.23
N ARG A 56 -4.34 10.67 12.68
CA ARG A 56 -5.22 10.05 13.67
C ARG A 56 -5.77 8.75 13.10
N TYR A 57 -5.71 7.67 13.87
CA TYR A 57 -6.08 6.32 13.42
C TYR A 57 -6.88 5.55 14.50
N PRO A 58 -8.06 6.08 14.92
CA PRO A 58 -8.82 5.60 16.08
C PRO A 58 -9.69 4.40 15.70
N TYR A 59 -9.06 3.33 15.22
CA TYR A 59 -9.75 2.17 14.65
C TYR A 59 -9.61 0.94 15.53
N ASP A 60 -10.65 0.13 15.57
CA ASP A 60 -10.59 -1.22 16.13
C ASP A 60 -9.78 -2.13 15.22
N LEU A 61 -8.75 -2.75 15.80
CA LEU A 61 -7.80 -3.61 15.10
C LEU A 61 -7.72 -4.97 15.77
N THR A 62 -7.31 -5.97 14.99
CA THR A 62 -6.97 -7.29 15.51
C THR A 62 -5.54 -7.62 15.13
N ILE A 63 -4.68 -7.85 16.12
CA ILE A 63 -3.32 -8.36 15.94
C ILE A 63 -3.41 -9.78 15.38
N ARG A 64 -2.72 -10.03 14.27
CA ARG A 64 -2.76 -11.32 13.55
C ARG A 64 -1.69 -12.30 13.99
N ASN A 65 -0.66 -11.82 14.68
CA ASN A 65 0.52 -12.60 15.04
C ASN A 65 0.93 -12.29 16.48
N SER A 66 0.79 -13.26 17.37
CA SER A 66 1.19 -13.13 18.78
C SER A 66 2.70 -12.94 18.97
N LYS A 67 3.52 -13.30 17.98
CA LYS A 67 4.98 -13.05 17.98
C LYS A 67 5.35 -11.72 17.33
N ALA A 68 4.37 -10.88 16.99
CA ALA A 68 4.65 -9.56 16.43
C ALA A 68 5.45 -8.70 17.40
N LYS A 69 6.51 -8.06 16.90
CA LYS A 69 7.38 -7.18 17.67
C LYS A 69 6.69 -5.85 17.98
N LEU A 70 6.88 -5.38 19.21
CA LEU A 70 6.36 -4.13 19.73
C LEU A 70 7.50 -3.15 19.98
N TYR A 71 7.26 -1.87 19.77
CA TYR A 71 8.30 -0.85 19.88
C TYR A 71 7.81 0.39 20.65
N SER A 72 8.75 1.17 21.20
CA SER A 72 8.45 2.46 21.85
C SER A 72 8.13 3.59 20.85
N ALA A 73 8.58 3.43 19.60
CA ALA A 73 8.34 4.30 18.45
C ALA A 73 8.42 3.43 17.18
N PRO A 74 7.99 3.89 16.00
CA PRO A 74 8.10 3.10 14.78
C PRO A 74 9.52 2.55 14.58
N ALA A 75 9.65 1.25 14.26
CA ALA A 75 10.95 0.60 14.24
C ALA A 75 11.91 1.28 13.26
N GLY A 76 13.18 1.39 13.64
CA GLY A 76 14.21 2.06 12.84
C GLY A 76 14.17 3.59 12.90
N THR A 77 13.20 4.22 13.56
CA THR A 77 13.24 5.68 13.82
C THR A 77 14.22 6.01 14.96
N LYS A 78 14.71 7.25 15.02
CA LYS A 78 15.63 7.71 16.07
C LYS A 78 15.01 7.48 17.46
N GLY A 79 15.70 6.73 18.31
CA GLY A 79 15.27 6.44 19.68
C GLY A 79 14.25 5.30 19.84
N ALA A 80 13.85 4.63 18.75
CA ALA A 80 12.98 3.46 18.83
C ALA A 80 13.68 2.29 19.56
N LYS A 81 12.99 1.71 20.55
CA LYS A 81 13.45 0.53 21.29
C LYS A 81 12.46 -0.62 21.08
N LEU A 82 12.99 -1.83 20.92
CA LEU A 82 12.18 -3.05 20.95
C LEU A 82 11.68 -3.29 22.38
N LEU A 83 10.39 -3.54 22.54
CA LEU A 83 9.71 -3.76 23.82
C LEU A 83 9.30 -5.24 24.01
N GLY A 84 9.81 -6.13 23.17
CA GLY A 84 9.42 -7.55 23.12
C GLY A 84 8.35 -7.83 22.09
N THR A 85 7.61 -8.92 22.28
CA THR A 85 6.50 -9.36 21.44
C THR A 85 5.15 -9.19 22.12
N VAL A 86 4.06 -9.30 21.35
CA VAL A 86 2.67 -9.30 21.85
C VAL A 86 2.47 -10.39 22.90
N GLN A 87 3.00 -11.59 22.65
CA GLN A 87 2.94 -12.73 23.56
C GLN A 87 3.72 -12.48 24.87
N GLU A 88 4.96 -11.98 24.78
CA GLU A 88 5.79 -11.67 25.94
C GLU A 88 5.21 -10.58 26.84
N ASN A 89 4.44 -9.65 26.25
CA ASN A 89 3.76 -8.59 26.99
C ASN A 89 2.35 -9.00 27.45
N HIS A 90 1.92 -10.24 27.16
CA HIS A 90 0.58 -10.76 27.51
C HIS A 90 -0.57 -9.84 27.04
N LEU A 91 -0.46 -9.28 25.84
CA LEU A 91 -1.46 -8.34 25.32
C LEU A 91 -2.66 -9.06 24.69
N ASN A 92 -3.79 -8.37 24.65
CA ASN A 92 -4.98 -8.84 23.96
C ASN A 92 -4.80 -8.61 22.45
N ASP A 93 -5.36 -9.49 21.61
CA ASP A 93 -5.29 -9.32 20.16
C ASP A 93 -6.18 -8.18 19.66
N LYS A 94 -7.25 -7.83 20.39
CA LYS A 94 -8.13 -6.69 20.13
C LYS A 94 -7.54 -5.43 20.73
N ILE A 95 -7.21 -4.48 19.86
CA ILE A 95 -6.62 -3.20 20.24
C ILE A 95 -7.36 -2.06 19.54
N VAL A 96 -7.30 -0.88 20.14
CA VAL A 96 -7.76 0.36 19.50
C VAL A 96 -6.53 1.15 19.08
N GLY A 97 -6.35 1.33 17.77
CA GLY A 97 -5.33 2.23 17.24
C GLY A 97 -5.59 3.66 17.69
N THR A 98 -4.57 4.49 17.72
CA THR A 98 -4.69 5.90 18.11
C THR A 98 -4.08 6.81 17.05
N VAL A 99 -2.85 6.49 16.63
CA VAL A 99 -2.07 7.24 15.64
C VAL A 99 -1.39 6.25 14.71
N ARG A 100 -1.34 6.57 13.42
CA ARG A 100 -0.51 5.86 12.45
C ARG A 100 0.60 6.76 11.92
N LYS A 101 1.79 6.18 11.77
CA LYS A 101 2.95 6.81 11.15
C LYS A 101 3.42 5.97 9.98
N ASP A 102 3.36 6.51 8.77
CA ASP A 102 3.89 5.86 7.58
C ASP A 102 5.36 6.27 7.38
N LEU A 103 6.21 5.32 7.00
CA LEU A 103 7.67 5.50 6.98
C LEU A 103 8.20 5.57 5.55
N ASN A 104 9.16 6.45 5.28
CA ASN A 104 9.92 6.54 4.02
C ASN A 104 9.04 6.61 2.75
N GLY A 105 7.86 7.23 2.83
CA GLY A 105 6.90 7.28 1.71
C GLY A 105 6.19 5.95 1.40
N GLN A 106 6.42 4.91 2.20
CA GLN A 106 5.85 3.58 2.04
C GLN A 106 4.80 3.29 3.11
N LYS A 107 3.52 3.34 2.73
CA LYS A 107 2.39 3.07 3.66
C LYS A 107 2.46 1.67 4.29
N ALA A 108 2.99 0.67 3.56
CA ALA A 108 3.16 -0.68 4.06
C ALA A 108 4.20 -0.81 5.18
N ALA A 109 5.15 0.14 5.27
CA ALA A 109 6.14 0.20 6.33
C ALA A 109 5.62 0.94 7.59
N GLY A 110 4.36 1.37 7.58
CA GLY A 110 3.78 2.15 8.66
C GLY A 110 3.63 1.38 9.98
N TYR A 111 3.61 2.13 11.07
CA TYR A 111 3.39 1.62 12.42
C TYR A 111 2.18 2.31 13.04
N ILE A 112 1.45 1.56 13.86
CA ILE A 112 0.25 2.01 14.54
C ILE A 112 0.51 2.00 16.05
N ALA A 113 0.20 3.13 16.68
CA ALA A 113 0.21 3.28 18.13
C ALA A 113 -1.09 2.77 18.73
N PHE A 114 -0.99 2.04 19.84
CA PHE A 114 -2.11 1.65 20.68
C PHE A 114 -1.64 1.60 22.15
N SER A 115 -2.58 1.57 23.08
CA SER A 115 -2.26 1.44 24.51
C SER A 115 -3.03 0.28 25.13
N GLN A 116 -2.34 -0.49 25.97
CA GLN A 116 -2.95 -1.54 26.80
C GLN A 116 -2.12 -1.67 28.08
N ASN A 117 -2.74 -2.04 29.19
CA ASN A 117 -2.08 -2.20 30.49
C ASN A 117 -1.28 -0.94 30.89
N HIS A 118 -1.87 0.25 30.68
CA HIS A 118 -1.26 1.56 30.95
C HIS A 118 0.05 1.85 30.20
N ARG A 119 0.39 1.08 29.17
CA ARG A 119 1.59 1.27 28.35
C ARG A 119 1.23 1.47 26.88
N GLN A 120 1.96 2.37 26.23
CA GLN A 120 1.86 2.60 24.80
C GLN A 120 2.85 1.71 24.03
N TYR A 121 2.37 1.16 22.92
CA TYR A 121 3.15 0.34 22.01
C TYR A 121 2.98 0.81 20.56
N TRP A 122 3.98 0.54 19.74
CA TRP A 122 3.93 0.65 18.28
C TRP A 122 4.09 -0.73 17.66
N ILE A 123 3.14 -1.10 16.80
CA ILE A 123 3.15 -2.36 16.04
C ILE A 123 3.14 -2.06 14.54
N SER A 124 3.83 -2.89 13.75
CA SER A 124 3.79 -2.78 12.29
C SER A 124 2.36 -2.95 11.77
N ALA A 125 1.95 -2.09 10.83
CA ALA A 125 0.65 -2.15 10.19
C ALA A 125 0.39 -3.48 9.46
N GLN A 126 1.45 -4.24 9.13
CA GLN A 126 1.35 -5.56 8.51
C GLN A 126 0.91 -6.66 9.50
N ASN A 127 1.14 -6.47 10.79
CA ASN A 127 0.77 -7.42 11.84
C ASN A 127 -0.64 -7.22 12.38
N VAL A 128 -1.40 -6.28 11.84
CA VAL A 128 -2.76 -5.98 12.28
C VAL A 128 -3.74 -6.08 11.12
N SER A 129 -4.93 -6.58 11.41
CA SER A 129 -6.11 -6.37 10.57
C SER A 129 -6.70 -5.04 10.96
N PHE A 130 -6.86 -4.15 9.99
CA PHE A 130 -7.96 -3.19 10.07
C PHE A 130 -9.24 -3.94 9.69
N ARG A 131 -10.36 -3.63 10.37
CA ARG A 131 -11.70 -4.14 10.05
C ARG A 131 -11.89 -5.60 10.43
N ASN A 132 -12.41 -5.85 11.63
CA ASN A 132 -13.29 -7.00 11.80
C ASN A 132 -14.56 -6.72 10.98
N LEU A 133 -14.55 -7.09 9.69
CA LEU A 133 -15.66 -6.82 8.77
C LEU A 133 -16.99 -7.40 9.27
N ASN A 134 -16.93 -8.45 10.11
CA ASN A 134 -18.11 -9.03 10.74
C ASN A 134 -18.75 -8.10 11.78
N GLN A 135 -17.97 -7.29 12.51
CA GLN A 135 -18.51 -6.29 13.42
C GLN A 135 -19.19 -5.13 12.69
N LEU A 136 -18.75 -4.84 11.46
CA LEU A 136 -19.38 -3.83 10.62
C LEU A 136 -20.60 -4.37 9.85
N ARG A 137 -20.95 -5.65 10.00
CA ARG A 137 -22.03 -6.27 9.23
C ARG A 137 -23.34 -5.55 9.50
N GLY A 138 -23.94 -5.03 8.45
CA GLY A 138 -25.26 -4.41 8.49
C GLY A 138 -26.38 -5.44 8.42
N ARG A 139 -27.61 -4.97 8.64
CA ARG A 139 -28.82 -5.79 8.53
C ARG A 139 -29.37 -5.90 7.11
N ASN A 140 -28.84 -5.12 6.14
CA ASN A 140 -29.34 -5.13 4.77
C ASN A 140 -28.67 -6.24 3.95
N PRO A 141 -29.40 -7.31 3.58
CA PRO A 141 -28.81 -8.46 2.89
C PRO A 141 -28.27 -8.12 1.49
N LYS A 142 -28.87 -7.15 0.78
CA LYS A 142 -28.38 -6.72 -0.54
C LYS A 142 -27.03 -6.00 -0.42
N VAL A 143 -26.89 -5.12 0.58
CA VAL A 143 -25.61 -4.46 0.86
C VAL A 143 -24.53 -5.50 1.21
N GLU A 144 -24.84 -6.45 2.09
CA GLU A 144 -23.86 -7.49 2.45
C GLU A 144 -23.50 -8.39 1.26
N ALA A 145 -24.44 -8.70 0.38
CA ALA A 145 -24.17 -9.46 -0.85
C ALA A 145 -23.21 -8.69 -1.79
N ALA A 146 -23.43 -7.38 -1.97
CA ALA A 146 -22.57 -6.54 -2.80
C ALA A 146 -21.14 -6.47 -2.23
N LEU A 147 -21.02 -6.25 -0.92
CA LEU A 147 -19.73 -6.20 -0.23
C LEU A 147 -19.02 -7.56 -0.24
N SER A 148 -19.76 -8.66 -0.06
CA SER A 148 -19.19 -10.01 -0.16
C SER A 148 -18.61 -10.29 -1.55
N ALA A 149 -19.31 -9.87 -2.62
CA ALA A 149 -18.82 -9.99 -3.99
C ALA A 149 -17.52 -9.21 -4.21
N GLY A 150 -17.45 -7.95 -3.75
CA GLY A 150 -16.26 -7.13 -3.88
C GLY A 150 -15.07 -7.67 -3.06
N LEU A 151 -15.31 -8.07 -1.80
CA LEU A 151 -14.27 -8.57 -0.90
C LEU A 151 -13.58 -9.84 -1.43
N LYS A 152 -14.32 -10.72 -2.14
CA LYS A 152 -13.74 -11.91 -2.80
C LYS A 152 -12.72 -11.58 -3.89
N LEU A 153 -12.79 -10.37 -4.46
CA LEU A 153 -11.91 -9.91 -5.53
C LEU A 153 -10.76 -9.03 -5.04
N VAL A 154 -10.74 -8.65 -3.77
CA VAL A 154 -9.62 -7.92 -3.17
C VAL A 154 -8.35 -8.78 -3.24
N GLY A 155 -7.32 -8.29 -3.93
CA GLY A 155 -6.08 -9.04 -4.15
C GLY A 155 -6.13 -10.05 -5.32
N HIS A 156 -7.30 -10.25 -5.93
CA HIS A 156 -7.52 -11.20 -7.04
C HIS A 156 -8.02 -10.52 -8.32
N SER A 157 -8.17 -9.20 -8.32
CA SER A 157 -8.59 -8.37 -9.44
C SER A 157 -7.56 -7.27 -9.67
N GLN A 158 -7.12 -7.12 -10.92
CA GLN A 158 -6.23 -6.04 -11.32
C GLN A 158 -7.03 -4.85 -11.84
N TYR A 159 -6.65 -3.66 -11.39
CA TYR A 159 -7.23 -2.42 -11.91
C TYR A 159 -6.94 -2.27 -13.41
N SER A 160 -7.99 -1.98 -14.18
CA SER A 160 -7.92 -1.75 -15.63
C SER A 160 -8.79 -0.55 -15.98
N TYR A 161 -8.17 0.55 -16.40
CA TYR A 161 -8.89 1.76 -16.81
C TYR A 161 -9.81 1.44 -17.99
N GLY A 162 -11.12 1.71 -17.87
CA GLY A 162 -12.10 1.33 -18.89
C GLY A 162 -12.59 -0.12 -18.79
N GLY A 163 -11.94 -0.97 -17.98
CA GLY A 163 -12.31 -2.37 -17.79
C GLY A 163 -13.65 -2.53 -17.07
N GLY A 164 -14.23 -3.73 -17.16
CA GLY A 164 -15.49 -4.12 -16.51
C GLY A 164 -16.74 -3.70 -17.28
N ARG A 165 -16.57 -3.24 -18.52
CA ARG A 165 -17.65 -2.81 -19.44
C ARG A 165 -18.06 -3.89 -20.44
N THR A 166 -17.39 -5.03 -20.42
CA THR A 166 -17.73 -6.21 -21.21
C THR A 166 -17.87 -7.44 -20.31
N LEU A 167 -18.60 -8.45 -20.77
CA LEU A 167 -18.66 -9.74 -20.08
C LEU A 167 -17.28 -10.41 -20.02
N SER A 168 -16.42 -10.17 -21.02
CA SER A 168 -15.05 -10.66 -21.01
C SER A 168 -14.25 -10.05 -19.86
N ASP A 169 -14.30 -8.73 -19.66
CA ASP A 169 -13.59 -8.09 -18.56
C ASP A 169 -14.06 -8.60 -17.20
N ILE A 170 -15.38 -8.74 -17.03
CA ILE A 170 -15.96 -9.28 -15.79
C ILE A 170 -15.43 -10.69 -15.51
N ARG A 171 -15.40 -11.58 -16.52
CA ARG A 171 -14.88 -12.95 -16.38
C ARG A 171 -13.40 -12.98 -16.00
N HIS A 172 -12.61 -12.03 -16.48
CA HIS A 172 -11.18 -11.90 -16.16
C HIS A 172 -10.91 -11.02 -14.94
N HIS A 173 -11.95 -10.65 -14.19
CA HIS A 173 -11.87 -9.75 -13.03
C HIS A 173 -11.09 -8.45 -13.32
N LYS A 174 -11.26 -7.87 -14.50
CA LYS A 174 -10.69 -6.58 -14.89
C LYS A 174 -11.73 -5.49 -14.68
N PHE A 175 -11.44 -4.55 -13.79
CA PHE A 175 -12.37 -3.47 -13.46
C PHE A 175 -11.64 -2.15 -13.29
N ASP A 176 -12.35 -1.05 -13.59
CA ASP A 176 -12.03 0.24 -12.98
C ASP A 176 -12.91 0.47 -11.74
N CYS A 177 -12.75 1.63 -11.09
CA CYS A 177 -13.48 1.93 -9.86
C CYS A 177 -15.02 1.85 -10.02
N SER A 178 -15.55 2.45 -11.09
CA SER A 178 -16.99 2.53 -11.33
C SER A 178 -17.61 1.21 -11.76
N SER A 179 -16.92 0.46 -12.63
CA SER A 179 -17.40 -0.85 -13.09
C SER A 179 -17.26 -1.92 -12.01
N PHE A 180 -16.27 -1.80 -11.11
CA PHE A 180 -16.15 -2.65 -9.93
C PHE A 180 -17.33 -2.47 -8.97
N VAL A 181 -17.69 -1.22 -8.66
CA VAL A 181 -18.87 -0.90 -7.84
C VAL A 181 -20.14 -1.46 -8.50
N ARG A 182 -20.34 -1.20 -9.80
CA ARG A 182 -21.46 -1.78 -10.55
C ARG A 182 -21.49 -3.30 -10.44
N TYR A 183 -20.37 -3.97 -10.63
CA TYR A 183 -20.28 -5.43 -10.52
C TYR A 183 -20.72 -5.91 -9.13
N CYS A 184 -20.22 -5.29 -8.06
CA CYS A 184 -20.60 -5.63 -6.69
C CYS A 184 -22.11 -5.57 -6.49
N TYR A 185 -22.74 -4.44 -6.83
CA TYR A 185 -24.19 -4.27 -6.68
C TYR A 185 -25.00 -5.18 -7.63
N SER A 186 -24.48 -5.50 -8.82
CA SER A 186 -25.13 -6.47 -9.71
C SER A 186 -25.24 -7.86 -9.09
N LYS A 187 -24.25 -8.28 -8.28
CA LYS A 187 -24.29 -9.53 -7.51
C LYS A 187 -25.30 -9.51 -6.36
N ALA A 188 -25.76 -8.31 -5.96
CA ALA A 188 -26.86 -8.13 -5.03
C ALA A 188 -28.23 -7.92 -5.72
N GLY A 189 -28.31 -8.08 -7.05
CA GLY A 189 -29.52 -7.83 -7.83
C GLY A 189 -29.88 -6.34 -7.93
N ILE A 190 -28.90 -5.44 -7.80
CA ILE A 190 -29.07 -3.98 -7.94
C ILE A 190 -28.33 -3.52 -9.20
N THR A 191 -29.05 -2.87 -10.10
CA THR A 191 -28.47 -2.33 -11.33
C THR A 191 -28.01 -0.89 -11.13
N LEU A 192 -26.69 -0.68 -11.19
CA LEU A 192 -26.08 0.65 -11.17
C LEU A 192 -25.60 1.03 -12.57
N GLY A 193 -26.47 1.70 -13.33
CA GLY A 193 -26.17 2.12 -14.70
C GLY A 193 -25.97 0.96 -15.68
N ASN A 194 -25.74 1.33 -16.94
CA ASN A 194 -25.53 0.36 -18.02
C ASN A 194 -24.13 -0.26 -17.94
N LEU A 195 -24.02 -1.53 -18.36
CA LEU A 195 -22.76 -2.27 -18.29
C LEU A 195 -21.63 -1.58 -19.07
N ASP A 196 -21.92 -1.17 -20.30
CA ASP A 196 -20.97 -0.66 -21.28
C ASP A 196 -20.54 0.80 -21.07
N SER A 197 -21.28 1.55 -20.26
CA SER A 197 -21.16 3.02 -20.17
C SER A 197 -21.16 3.56 -18.74
N VAL A 198 -21.19 2.68 -17.72
CA VAL A 198 -21.05 3.13 -16.32
C VAL A 198 -19.71 3.85 -16.13
N THR A 199 -19.76 5.01 -15.50
CA THR A 199 -18.61 5.81 -15.09
C THR A 199 -18.88 6.41 -13.71
N THR A 200 -17.84 6.91 -13.04
CA THR A 200 -18.00 7.65 -11.79
C THR A 200 -18.97 8.84 -11.95
N TYR A 201 -18.93 9.54 -13.09
CA TYR A 201 -19.82 10.66 -13.40
C TYR A 201 -21.27 10.23 -13.61
N THR A 202 -21.53 9.05 -14.17
CA THR A 202 -22.91 8.54 -14.24
C THR A 202 -23.41 8.09 -12.87
N LEU A 203 -22.54 7.55 -12.01
CA LEU A 203 -22.95 7.06 -10.68
C LEU A 203 -23.25 8.20 -9.71
N VAL A 204 -22.52 9.32 -9.80
CA VAL A 204 -22.71 10.45 -8.86
C VAL A 204 -24.04 11.17 -9.05
N THR A 205 -24.67 11.06 -10.23
CA THR A 205 -25.99 11.64 -10.51
C THR A 205 -27.15 10.72 -10.15
N MET A 206 -26.87 9.51 -9.64
CA MET A 206 -27.88 8.51 -9.28
C MET A 206 -28.17 8.50 -7.78
N GLY A 207 -29.37 8.02 -7.42
CA GLY A 207 -29.72 7.71 -6.04
C GLY A 207 -30.02 8.95 -5.20
N LYS A 208 -29.75 8.85 -3.88
CA LYS A 208 -30.05 9.90 -2.90
C LYS A 208 -28.74 10.44 -2.32
N PRO A 209 -28.50 11.76 -2.35
CA PRO A 209 -27.35 12.36 -1.67
C PRO A 209 -27.36 12.08 -0.16
N VAL A 210 -26.20 11.68 0.38
CA VAL A 210 -25.99 11.44 1.81
C VAL A 210 -24.91 12.39 2.33
N LYS A 211 -25.20 13.09 3.43
CA LYS A 211 -24.19 13.92 4.10
C LYS A 211 -23.11 13.01 4.68
N PHE A 212 -21.85 13.45 4.67
CA PHE A 212 -20.70 12.67 5.16
C PHE A 212 -20.94 12.05 6.55
N GLN A 213 -21.44 12.84 7.51
CA GLN A 213 -21.73 12.39 8.87
C GLN A 213 -22.85 11.34 8.98
N ASN A 214 -23.65 11.17 7.94
CA ASN A 214 -24.78 10.26 7.87
C ASN A 214 -24.51 9.04 6.97
N MET A 215 -23.28 8.89 6.47
CA MET A 215 -22.91 7.76 5.63
C MET A 215 -23.11 6.45 6.38
N LYS A 216 -23.67 5.49 5.67
CA LYS A 216 -23.93 4.14 6.14
C LYS A 216 -23.20 3.15 5.25
N ARG A 217 -23.03 1.95 5.79
CA ARG A 217 -22.49 0.83 5.04
C ARG A 217 -23.29 0.59 3.77
N GLY A 218 -22.60 0.54 2.62
CA GLY A 218 -23.23 0.40 1.32
C GLY A 218 -23.62 1.72 0.65
N ASP A 219 -23.27 2.87 1.21
CA ASP A 219 -23.30 4.13 0.46
C ASP A 219 -22.09 4.20 -0.47
N LEU A 220 -22.26 4.87 -1.62
CA LEU A 220 -21.14 5.12 -2.53
C LEU A 220 -20.41 6.39 -2.12
N PHE A 221 -19.08 6.31 -2.05
CA PHE A 221 -18.24 7.44 -1.68
C PHE A 221 -17.39 7.88 -2.88
N PHE A 222 -17.49 9.17 -3.23
CA PHE A 222 -16.86 9.76 -4.41
C PHE A 222 -15.70 10.65 -4.01
N PHE A 223 -14.61 10.59 -4.78
CA PHE A 223 -13.38 11.31 -4.46
C PHE A 223 -12.96 12.23 -5.62
N THR A 224 -12.38 13.36 -5.24
CA THR A 224 -11.61 14.24 -6.12
C THR A 224 -10.14 13.82 -6.06
N ASN A 225 -9.49 13.65 -7.20
CA ASN A 225 -8.08 13.27 -7.21
C ASN A 225 -7.16 14.47 -6.92
N SER A 226 -5.87 14.19 -6.72
CA SER A 226 -4.87 15.23 -6.40
C SER A 226 -4.65 16.27 -7.50
N ARG A 227 -5.16 16.03 -8.71
CA ARG A 227 -5.14 16.98 -9.84
C ARG A 227 -6.40 17.82 -9.92
N GLY A 228 -7.30 17.73 -8.93
CA GLY A 228 -8.54 18.50 -8.88
C GLY A 228 -9.68 17.97 -9.75
N GLN A 229 -9.55 16.77 -10.34
CA GLN A 229 -10.65 16.17 -11.11
C GLN A 229 -11.73 15.67 -10.14
N VAL A 230 -12.83 16.44 -10.08
CA VAL A 230 -13.96 16.22 -9.17
C VAL A 230 -14.68 14.92 -9.52
N ASN A 231 -15.05 14.12 -8.50
CA ASN A 231 -15.77 12.85 -8.67
C ASN A 231 -15.09 11.91 -9.68
N SER A 232 -13.77 11.79 -9.61
CA SER A 232 -12.97 10.97 -10.53
C SER A 232 -12.75 9.54 -10.04
N HIS A 233 -13.14 9.22 -8.80
CA HIS A 233 -13.06 7.89 -8.22
C HIS A 233 -14.28 7.58 -7.34
N VAL A 234 -14.63 6.30 -7.22
CA VAL A 234 -15.75 5.82 -6.38
C VAL A 234 -15.37 4.56 -5.60
N ALA A 235 -15.90 4.43 -4.39
CA ALA A 235 -15.80 3.25 -3.54
C ALA A 235 -17.16 2.94 -2.87
N ILE A 236 -17.25 1.76 -2.25
CA ILE A 236 -18.34 1.32 -1.35
C ILE A 236 -17.85 1.39 0.09
#